data_AF-A0A4P6JQU9-F1
#
_entry.id   AF-A0A4P6JQU9-F1
#
_cell.length_a   1.000
_cell.length_b   1.000
_cell.length_c   1.000
_cell.angle_alpha   90.00
_cell.angle_beta   90.00
_cell.angle_gamma   90.00
#
_symmetry.space_group_name_H-M   'P 1'
#
loop_
_entity.id
_entity.type
_entity.pdbx_description
1 polymer ?
#
loop_
_entity_poly.entity_id
_entity_poly.type
_entity_poly.pdbx_seq_one_letter_code
_entity_poly.pdbx_strand_id
1 'polypeptide(L)'
;MTISCQLRILLARVNLERAQQGKPALSLRRLACESGVSLSVLAALNMGRSQRIDYATLDRLLNYFSRYMNVSIADLLVWERSDEDGAAALQPGYEMHA
;
A
#
# COMPACT_ATOMS: atom_id res chain seq x y z
N MET A 1 -2.79 13.30 -7.42
CA MET A 1 -3.23 11.90 -7.24
C MET A 1 -2.11 11.12 -6.55
N THR A 2 -2.29 10.80 -5.27
CA THR A 2 -1.32 10.06 -4.46
C THR A 2 -1.71 8.58 -4.43
N ILE A 3 -0.71 7.71 -4.56
CA ILE A 3 -0.89 6.27 -4.45
C ILE A 3 -0.24 5.87 -3.13
N SER A 4 -1.03 5.31 -2.21
CA SER A 4 -0.51 4.77 -0.95
C SER A 4 -0.36 3.26 -1.05
N CYS A 5 0.67 2.72 -0.39
CA CYS A 5 0.94 1.29 -0.37
C CYS A 5 0.45 0.67 0.94
N GLN A 6 -0.37 -0.37 0.85
CA GLN A 6 -0.94 -1.07 2.02
C GLN A 6 0.00 -2.12 2.62
N LEU A 7 1.31 -1.83 2.63
CA LEU A 7 2.34 -2.77 3.08
C LEU A 7 2.06 -3.33 4.49
N ARG A 8 1.55 -2.49 5.40
CA ARG A 8 1.18 -2.89 6.78
C ARG A 8 0.11 -3.98 6.81
N ILE A 9 -0.90 -3.86 5.97
CA ILE A 9 -2.03 -4.81 5.93
C ILE A 9 -1.55 -6.14 5.36
N LEU A 10 -0.76 -6.11 4.28
CA LEU A 10 -0.18 -7.32 3.68
C LEU A 10 0.76 -8.04 4.66
N LEU A 11 1.61 -7.30 5.40
CA LEU A 11 2.46 -7.87 6.44
C LEU A 11 1.65 -8.51 7.57
N ALA A 12 0.57 -7.87 8.01
CA ALA A 12 -0.30 -8.42 9.05
C ALA A 12 -0.95 -9.74 8.60
N ARG A 13 -1.46 -9.80 7.36
CA ARG A 13 -2.06 -11.01 6.77
C ARG A 13 -1.06 -12.16 6.68
N VAL A 14 0.14 -11.90 6.14
CA VAL A 14 1.21 -12.93 6.09
C VAL A 14 1.61 -13.38 7.49
N ASN A 15 1.69 -12.47 8.46
CA ASN A 15 2.02 -12.84 9.84
C ASN A 15 0.94 -13.69 10.49
N LEU A 16 -0.34 -13.48 10.15
CA LEU A 16 -1.42 -14.34 10.58
C LEU A 16 -1.26 -15.77 10.02
N GLU A 17 -1.00 -15.91 8.72
CA GLU A 17 -0.76 -17.22 8.10
C GLU A 17 0.47 -17.93 8.68
N ARG A 18 1.55 -17.18 8.91
CA ARG A 18 2.77 -17.72 9.53
C ARG A 18 2.50 -18.17 10.97
N ALA A 19 1.73 -17.41 11.74
CA ALA A 19 1.35 -17.79 13.09
C ALA A 19 0.51 -19.08 13.11
N GLN A 20 -0.43 -19.24 12.17
CA GLN A 20 -1.21 -20.48 12.01
C GLN A 20 -0.32 -21.69 11.69
N GLN A 21 0.81 -21.47 11.01
CA GLN A 21 1.80 -22.50 10.69
C GLN A 21 2.87 -22.68 11.79
N GLY A 22 2.74 -22.00 12.95
CA GLY A 22 3.74 -22.03 14.02
C GLY A 22 5.08 -21.36 13.65
N LYS A 23 5.12 -20.58 12.57
CA LYS A 23 6.31 -19.86 12.10
C LYS A 23 6.45 -18.52 12.82
N PRO A 24 7.69 -18.03 13.03
CA PRO A 24 7.90 -16.70 13.57
C PRO A 24 7.38 -15.61 12.62
N ALA A 25 6.93 -14.50 13.21
CA ALA A 25 6.49 -13.33 12.48
C ALA A 25 7.59 -12.80 11.54
N LEU A 26 7.16 -12.35 10.36
CA LEU A 26 7.97 -11.68 9.36
C LEU A 26 8.24 -10.24 9.82
N SER A 27 9.51 -9.90 9.98
CA SER A 27 9.97 -8.54 10.23
C SER A 27 10.24 -7.81 8.91
N LEU A 28 10.26 -6.47 8.93
CA LEU A 28 10.65 -5.66 7.77
C LEU A 28 12.06 -6.00 7.28
N ARG A 29 12.99 -6.29 8.20
CA ARG A 29 14.37 -6.69 7.85
C ARG A 29 14.40 -8.02 7.10
N ARG A 30 13.58 -8.98 7.53
CA ARG A 30 13.46 -10.28 6.86
C ARG A 30 12.78 -10.14 5.51
N LEU A 31 11.71 -9.34 5.42
CA LEU A 31 11.07 -9.00 4.16
C LEU A 31 12.05 -8.35 3.18
N ALA A 32 12.90 -7.41 3.61
CA ALA A 32 13.92 -6.78 2.77
C ALA A 32 14.87 -7.83 2.17
N CYS A 33 15.35 -8.75 3.00
CA CYS A 33 16.25 -9.83 2.59
C CYS A 33 15.58 -10.77 1.58
N GLU A 34 14.34 -11.19 1.83
CA GLU A 34 13.67 -12.20 1.02
C GLU A 34 13.01 -11.66 -0.26
N SER A 35 12.57 -10.39 -0.27
CA SER A 35 11.96 -9.74 -1.44
C SER A 35 12.97 -9.04 -2.35
N GLY A 36 14.20 -8.79 -1.87
CA GLY A 36 15.19 -7.99 -2.58
C GLY A 36 14.84 -6.50 -2.66
N VAL A 37 13.85 -6.02 -1.91
CA VAL A 37 13.54 -4.59 -1.75
C VAL A 37 14.37 -4.05 -0.59
N SER A 38 14.92 -2.84 -0.74
CA SER A 38 15.73 -2.25 0.32
C SER A 38 14.89 -1.95 1.57
N LEU A 39 15.52 -2.07 2.75
CA LEU A 39 14.84 -1.82 4.02
C LEU A 39 14.36 -0.36 4.14
N SER A 40 15.07 0.60 3.55
CA SER A 40 14.67 2.01 3.56
C SER A 40 13.39 2.25 2.76
N VAL A 41 13.26 1.61 1.59
CA VAL A 41 12.04 1.66 0.78
C VAL A 41 10.89 1.02 1.54
N LEU A 42 11.09 -0.17 2.12
CA LEU A 42 10.05 -0.81 2.93
C LEU A 42 9.65 0.01 4.16
N ALA A 43 10.60 0.68 4.82
CA ALA A 43 10.30 1.57 5.94
C ALA A 43 9.46 2.78 5.49
N ALA A 44 9.81 3.41 4.35
CA ALA A 44 9.05 4.53 3.79
C ALA A 44 7.62 4.12 3.39
N LEU A 45 7.47 2.95 2.77
CA LEU A 45 6.17 2.35 2.44
C LEU A 45 5.35 2.05 3.70
N ASN A 46 5.98 1.47 4.72
CA ASN A 46 5.32 1.13 5.98
C ASN A 46 4.85 2.36 6.77
N MET A 47 5.51 3.51 6.59
CA MET A 47 5.12 4.79 7.20
C MET A 47 4.10 5.57 6.36
N GLY A 48 3.69 5.05 5.19
CA GLY A 48 2.78 5.76 4.28
C GLY A 48 3.39 7.01 3.64
N ARG A 49 4.73 7.15 3.64
CA ARG A 49 5.44 8.36 3.17
C ARG A 49 5.82 8.31 1.68
N SER A 50 5.57 7.21 0.99
CA SER A 50 6.06 7.04 -0.39
C SER A 50 5.05 7.57 -1.41
N GLN A 51 5.44 8.60 -2.17
CA GLN A 51 4.65 9.12 -3.29
C GLN A 51 4.99 8.46 -4.64
N ARG A 52 6.18 7.86 -4.77
CA ARG A 52 6.63 7.20 -6.00
C ARG A 52 7.20 5.83 -5.66
N ILE A 53 6.54 4.80 -6.17
CA ILE A 53 6.99 3.40 -6.07
C ILE A 53 7.31 2.95 -7.48
N ASP A 54 8.54 2.53 -7.72
CA ASP A 54 8.92 2.02 -9.04
C ASP A 54 8.30 0.63 -9.29
N TYR A 55 8.12 0.30 -10.58
CA TYR A 55 7.53 -0.97 -10.98
C TYR A 55 8.34 -2.18 -10.52
N ALA A 56 9.67 -2.04 -10.39
CA ALA A 56 10.53 -3.13 -9.91
C ALA A 56 10.24 -3.48 -8.43
N THR A 57 9.99 -2.47 -7.60
CA THR A 57 9.59 -2.65 -6.20
C THR A 57 8.21 -3.29 -6.12
N LEU A 58 7.26 -2.84 -6.96
CA LEU A 58 5.92 -3.44 -7.02
C LEU A 58 6.00 -4.91 -7.41
N ASP A 59 6.72 -5.23 -8.47
CA ASP A 59 6.87 -6.60 -8.97
C ASP A 59 7.52 -7.51 -7.92
N ARG A 60 8.59 -7.06 -7.25
CA ARG A 60 9.22 -7.81 -6.15
C ARG A 60 8.28 -8.05 -4.99
N LEU A 61 7.48 -7.06 -4.60
CA LEU A 61 6.53 -7.22 -3.50
C LEU A 61 5.38 -8.14 -3.87
N LEU A 62 4.80 -7.97 -5.06
CA LEU A 62 3.76 -8.86 -5.57
C LEU A 62 4.28 -10.30 -5.62
N ASN A 63 5.41 -10.55 -6.28
CA ASN A 63 6.02 -11.88 -6.38
C ASN A 63 6.32 -12.49 -5.00
N TYR A 64 6.70 -11.69 -4.01
CA TYR A 64 6.94 -12.17 -2.65
C TYR A 64 5.63 -12.54 -1.95
N PHE A 65 4.65 -11.65 -1.92
CA PHE A 65 3.39 -11.86 -1.21
C PHE A 65 2.50 -12.92 -1.86
N SER A 66 2.58 -13.08 -3.19
CA SER A 66 1.88 -14.13 -3.95
C SER A 66 2.25 -15.56 -3.51
N ARG A 67 3.37 -15.75 -2.81
CA ARG A 67 3.77 -17.06 -2.24
C ARG A 67 2.95 -17.46 -1.01
N TYR A 68 2.27 -16.50 -0.40
CA TYR A 68 1.51 -16.67 0.84
C TYR A 68 0.01 -16.62 0.54
N MET A 69 -0.42 -15.62 -0.23
CA MET A 69 -1.82 -15.37 -0.53
C MET A 69 -1.98 -14.83 -1.96
N ASN A 70 -3.18 -14.94 -2.53
CA ASN A 70 -3.46 -14.28 -3.80
C ASN A 70 -3.46 -12.76 -3.60
N VAL A 71 -2.48 -12.06 -4.18
CA VAL A 71 -2.30 -10.60 -4.08
C VAL A 71 -2.24 -10.01 -5.48
N SER A 72 -3.03 -8.98 -5.70
CA SER A 72 -3.02 -8.17 -6.92
C SER A 72 -2.46 -6.77 -6.64
N ILE A 73 -2.22 -6.01 -7.71
CA ILE A 73 -1.79 -4.61 -7.58
C ILE A 73 -2.79 -3.74 -6.82
N ALA A 74 -4.09 -4.08 -6.87
CA ALA A 74 -5.15 -3.37 -6.15
C ALA A 74 -5.11 -3.63 -4.63
N ASP A 75 -4.55 -4.78 -4.21
CA ASP A 75 -4.33 -5.07 -2.80
C ASP A 75 -3.07 -4.36 -2.26
N LEU A 76 -2.12 -4.07 -3.14
CA LEU A 76 -0.87 -3.40 -2.80
C LEU A 76 -1.02 -1.88 -2.82
N LEU A 77 -1.75 -1.34 -3.78
CA LEU A 77 -1.89 0.08 -4.04
C LEU A 77 -3.32 0.54 -3.85
N VAL A 78 -3.50 1.57 -3.03
CA VAL A 78 -4.78 2.26 -2.89
C VAL A 78 -4.65 3.67 -3.43
N TRP A 79 -5.66 4.05 -4.20
CA TRP A 79 -5.81 5.43 -4.65
C TRP A 79 -6.31 6.28 -3.50
N GLU A 80 -5.51 7.26 -3.09
CA GLU A 80 -6.02 8.31 -2.22
C GLU A 80 -6.76 9.32 -3.10
N ARG A 81 -8.09 9.41 -2.92
CA ARG A 81 -8.85 10.54 -3.44
C ARG A 81 -8.32 11.78 -2.74
N SER A 82 -7.79 12.73 -3.49
CA SER A 82 -7.48 14.04 -2.95
C SER A 82 -8.81 14.72 -2.60
N ASP A 83 -8.93 15.26 -1.38
CA ASP A 83 -10.15 15.94 -0.89
C ASP A 83 -10.60 17.12 -1.79
N GLU A 84 -9.77 17.54 -2.73
CA GLU A 84 -10.08 18.56 -3.74
C GLU A 84 -11.22 18.15 -4.70
N ASP A 85 -11.45 16.85 -4.92
CA ASP A 85 -12.54 16.37 -5.77
C ASP A 85 -13.94 16.53 -5.11
N GLY A 86 -13.99 16.72 -3.78
CA GLY A 86 -15.24 16.93 -3.04
C GLY A 86 -15.68 18.39 -2.95
N ALA A 87 -14.76 19.35 -3.13
CA ALA A 87 -15.05 20.77 -2.99
C ALA A 87 -15.67 21.40 -4.26
N ALA A 88 -15.52 20.76 -5.42
CA ALA A 88 -16.10 21.23 -6.68
C ALA A 88 -17.62 20.96 -6.81
N ALA A 89 -18.21 20.17 -5.90
CA ALA A 89 -19.61 19.75 -5.96
C ALA A 89 -20.60 20.68 -5.22
N LEU A 90 -20.14 21.80 -4.66
CA LEU A 90 -21.00 22.79 -3.98
C LEU A 90 -20.78 24.18 -4.57
N GLN A 91 -21.26 24.40 -5.80
CA GLN A 91 -21.63 25.75 -6.22
C GLN A 91 -23.08 25.98 -5.78
N PRO A 92 -23.38 26.84 -4.78
CA PRO A 92 -24.73 27.30 -4.55
C PRO A 92 -25.15 28.14 -5.75
N GLY A 93 -26.31 27.81 -6.33
CA GLY A 93 -26.90 28.55 -7.44
C GLY A 93 -27.08 30.02 -7.06
N TYR A 94 -26.43 30.91 -7.79
CA TYR A 94 -26.78 32.33 -7.80
C TYR A 94 -28.13 32.48 -8.52
N GLU A 95 -29.23 32.42 -7.78
CA GLU A 95 -30.49 33.01 -8.23
C GLU A 95 -30.34 34.53 -8.14
N MET A 96 -30.07 35.14 -9.30
CA MET A 96 -30.13 36.58 -9.49
C MET A 96 -31.58 37.04 -9.33
N HIS A 97 -31.81 37.93 -8.36
CA HIS A 97 -33.00 38.75 -8.29
C HIS A 97 -33.17 39.56 -9.59
N ALA A 98 -34.37 39.50 -10.17
CA ALA A 98 -34.93 40.53 -11.03
C ALA A 98 -36.43 40.64 -10.76
#